data_AF-H7C1I8-F1
#
_entry.id   AF-H7C1I8-F1
#
_cell.length_a   1.000
_cell.length_b   1.000
_cell.length_c   1.000
_cell.angle_alpha   90.00
_cell.angle_beta   90.00
_cell.angle_gamma   90.00
#
_symmetry.space_group_name_H-M   'P 1'
#
loop_
_entity.id
_entity.type
_entity.pdbx_description
1 polymer ?
#
loop_
_entity_poly.entity_id
_entity_poly.type
_entity_poly.pdbx_seq_one_letter_code
_entity_poly.pdbx_strand_id
1 'polypeptide(L)'
;CTRVMWTPPLRESFSYPFLVLQMLLVTHILRATKLYRGSLIALCISNVFFMLPWQFAQFVLLTQIASLFAVYVVGYIDICKLRKIIYIHMGILAMKPHFLKINVSELSLWVIQGCFWLFGTVILKYLTSKIFGIADDAHIGNLLTSKFFSYKDFDTLLYTCAAEFDFMEKETPLRYTKTLLLPVVLVVFVAIVRKIISDMWGVLAK
;
A
#
# COMPACT_ATOMS: atom_id res chain seq x y z
N CYS A 1 11.59 24.16 -14.56
CA CYS A 1 10.32 24.01 -13.82
C CYS A 1 10.35 22.73 -13.01
N THR A 2 10.25 22.88 -11.69
CA THR A 2 10.36 21.83 -10.68
C THR A 2 9.21 20.84 -10.80
N ARG A 3 9.48 19.61 -11.24
CA ARG A 3 8.48 18.54 -11.14
C ARG A 3 8.31 18.22 -9.66
N VAL A 4 7.15 18.59 -9.15
CA VAL A 4 6.61 18.28 -7.82
C VAL A 4 6.75 16.77 -7.61
N MET A 5 7.81 16.37 -6.91
CA MET A 5 8.02 15.02 -6.42
C MET A 5 7.47 14.97 -5.00
N TRP A 6 6.13 14.88 -4.85
CA TRP A 6 5.48 14.91 -3.53
C TRP A 6 4.36 13.90 -3.36
N THR A 7 4.42 12.77 -4.05
CA THR A 7 3.66 11.59 -3.63
C THR A 7 4.67 10.47 -3.38
N PRO A 8 4.88 10.06 -2.11
CA PRO A 8 5.65 8.87 -1.81
C PRO A 8 5.09 7.74 -2.67
N PRO A 9 5.94 6.95 -3.36
CA PRO A 9 5.47 5.89 -4.23
C PRO A 9 4.48 5.02 -3.47
N LEU A 10 3.37 4.67 -4.13
CA LEU A 10 2.16 4.12 -3.50
C LEU A 10 2.47 2.95 -2.53
N ARG A 11 3.47 2.14 -2.90
CA ARG A 11 4.06 1.04 -2.11
C ARG A 11 4.57 1.45 -0.71
N GLU A 12 5.27 2.58 -0.61
CA GLU A 12 5.84 3.09 0.64
C GLU A 12 4.75 3.67 1.53
N SER A 13 3.76 4.34 0.92
CA SER A 13 2.59 4.87 1.62
C SER A 13 1.79 3.78 2.35
N PHE A 14 1.73 2.56 1.80
CA PHE A 14 1.09 1.42 2.50
C PHE A 14 1.89 0.87 3.68
N SER A 15 3.22 1.01 3.66
CA SER A 15 4.09 0.53 4.75
C SER A 15 4.21 1.54 5.89
N TYR A 16 3.92 2.81 5.61
CA TYR A 16 4.07 3.91 6.54
C TYR A 16 3.27 3.77 7.86
N PRO A 17 1.99 3.33 7.86
CA PRO A 17 1.25 3.10 9.11
C PRO A 17 1.92 2.06 10.02
N PHE A 18 2.50 1.01 9.44
CA PHE A 18 3.21 -0.03 10.18
C PHE A 18 4.55 0.47 10.75
N LEU A 19 5.23 1.37 10.03
CA LEU A 19 6.42 2.05 10.54
C LEU A 19 6.10 2.91 11.76
N VAL A 20 5.02 3.70 11.70
CA VAL A 20 4.58 4.54 12.83
C VAL A 20 4.16 3.67 14.01
N LEU A 21 3.40 2.60 13.77
CA LEU A 21 3.03 1.63 14.80
C LEU A 21 4.25 0.99 15.45
N GLN A 22 5.27 0.64 14.66
CA GLN A 22 6.52 0.09 15.15
C GLN A 22 7.27 1.08 16.05
N MET A 23 7.40 2.35 15.64
CA MET A 23 8.02 3.40 16.45
C MET A 23 7.27 3.62 17.78
N LEU A 24 5.93 3.59 17.74
CA LEU A 24 5.10 3.69 18.94
C LEU A 24 5.29 2.48 19.87
N LEU A 25 5.29 1.26 19.34
CA LEU A 25 5.50 0.04 20.12
C LEU A 25 6.88 0.01 20.76
N VAL A 26 7.94 0.36 20.03
CA VAL A 26 9.30 0.46 20.57
C VAL A 26 9.33 1.48 21.70
N THR A 27 8.80 2.68 21.49
CA THR A 27 8.74 3.73 22.52
C THR A 27 7.95 3.28 23.74
N HIS A 28 6.82 2.60 23.55
CA HIS A 28 6.02 2.06 24.62
C HIS A 28 6.76 0.99 25.43
N ILE A 29 7.48 0.07 24.76
CA ILE A 29 8.31 -0.95 25.41
C ILE A 29 9.46 -0.32 26.20
N LEU A 30 10.08 0.74 25.68
CA LEU A 30 11.14 1.47 26.37
C LEU A 30 10.63 2.17 27.63
N ARG A 31 9.42 2.78 27.57
CA ARG A 31 8.81 3.47 28.70
C ARG A 31 8.20 2.52 29.74
N ALA A 32 7.83 1.30 29.34
CA ALA A 32 7.24 0.31 30.23
C ALA A 32 8.27 -0.28 31.22
N THR A 33 7.90 -0.33 32.49
CA THR A 33 8.69 -0.97 33.55
C THR A 33 8.75 -2.49 33.36
N LYS A 34 7.64 -3.11 32.94
CA LYS A 34 7.53 -4.55 32.67
C LYS A 34 7.34 -4.83 31.17
N LEU A 35 8.01 -5.88 30.68
CA LEU A 35 7.83 -6.33 29.30
C LEU A 35 6.57 -7.18 29.17
N TYR A 36 5.60 -6.70 28.39
CA TYR A 36 4.44 -7.48 28.03
C TYR A 36 4.73 -8.32 26.78
N ARG A 37 4.40 -9.62 26.83
CA ARG A 37 4.58 -10.53 25.67
C ARG A 37 3.76 -10.07 24.46
N GLY A 38 2.56 -9.54 24.69
CA GLY A 38 1.72 -9.01 23.62
C GLY A 38 2.37 -7.85 22.85
N SER A 39 3.09 -6.95 23.52
CA SER A 39 3.80 -5.84 22.85
C SER A 39 4.95 -6.35 21.97
N LEU A 40 5.63 -7.44 22.37
CA LEU A 40 6.66 -8.08 21.55
C LEU A 40 6.06 -8.80 20.33
N ILE A 41 4.92 -9.48 20.50
CA ILE A 41 4.21 -10.15 19.40
C ILE A 41 3.70 -9.10 18.41
N ALA A 42 3.10 -8.02 18.89
CA ALA A 42 2.65 -6.89 18.06
C ALA A 42 3.81 -6.26 17.28
N LEU A 43 5.00 -6.15 17.90
CA LEU A 43 6.22 -5.67 17.25
C LEU A 43 6.69 -6.62 16.14
N CYS A 44 6.67 -7.94 16.36
CA CYS A 44 6.96 -8.93 15.32
C CYS A 44 6.00 -8.82 14.14
N ILE A 45 4.70 -8.77 14.41
CA ILE A 45 3.66 -8.69 13.38
C ILE A 45 3.87 -7.40 12.56
N SER A 46 4.00 -6.25 13.22
CA SER A 46 4.19 -4.96 12.54
C SER A 46 5.44 -4.96 11.64
N ASN A 47 6.54 -5.59 12.09
CA ASN A 47 7.76 -5.71 11.30
C ASN A 47 7.58 -6.58 10.04
N VAL A 48 6.79 -7.66 10.11
CA VAL A 48 6.48 -8.49 8.94
C VAL A 48 5.67 -7.69 7.93
N PHE A 49 4.59 -7.03 8.37
CA PHE A 49 3.75 -6.19 7.51
C PHE A 49 4.50 -4.98 6.94
N PHE A 50 5.52 -4.46 7.63
CA PHE A 50 6.38 -3.39 7.14
C PHE A 50 7.35 -3.86 6.04
N MET A 51 7.89 -5.08 6.16
CA MET A 51 8.84 -5.65 5.20
C MET A 51 8.20 -6.13 3.89
N LEU A 52 6.90 -6.48 3.90
CA LEU A 52 6.22 -7.04 2.72
C LEU A 52 6.12 -6.04 1.55
N PRO A 53 5.66 -4.78 1.74
CA PRO A 53 5.50 -3.86 0.62
C PRO A 53 6.81 -3.12 0.32
N TRP A 54 7.67 -2.86 1.32
CA TRP A 54 8.81 -1.96 1.16
C TRP A 54 10.16 -2.68 1.00
N GLN A 55 10.67 -2.71 -0.24
CA GLN A 55 11.95 -3.32 -0.61
C GLN A 55 13.15 -2.81 0.24
N PHE A 56 13.17 -1.51 0.54
CA PHE A 56 14.23 -0.83 1.29
C PHE A 56 13.98 -0.74 2.80
N ALA A 57 12.94 -1.41 3.34
CA ALA A 57 12.63 -1.45 4.77
C ALA A 57 13.82 -1.87 5.65
N GLN A 58 14.71 -2.70 5.12
CA GLN A 58 15.92 -3.15 5.80
C GLN A 58 16.84 -2.00 6.26
N PHE A 59 16.93 -0.92 5.48
CA PHE A 59 17.73 0.24 5.88
C PHE A 59 17.09 0.98 7.05
N VAL A 60 15.76 1.11 7.05
CA VAL A 60 15.02 1.75 8.16
C VAL A 60 15.17 0.96 9.45
N LEU A 61 15.05 -0.37 9.40
CA LEU A 61 15.23 -1.23 10.57
C LEU A 61 16.66 -1.19 11.12
N LEU A 62 17.66 -1.10 10.23
CA LEU A 62 19.05 -0.93 10.65
C LEU A 62 19.25 0.39 11.42
N THR A 63 18.67 1.49 10.94
CA THR A 63 18.74 2.78 11.65
C THR A 63 18.04 2.74 13.02
N GLN A 64 16.94 1.99 13.15
CA GLN A 64 16.30 1.74 14.45
C GLN A 64 17.19 0.93 15.41
N ILE A 65 17.88 -0.10 14.92
CA ILE A 65 18.82 -0.87 15.76
C ILE A 65 19.97 0.04 16.20
N ALA A 66 20.51 0.86 15.30
CA ALA A 66 21.57 1.81 15.61
C ALA A 66 21.14 2.85 16.66
N SER A 67 19.92 3.38 16.57
CA SER A 67 19.39 4.32 17.56
C SER A 67 19.16 3.67 18.92
N LEU A 68 18.63 2.43 18.96
CA LEU A 68 18.50 1.66 20.21
C LEU A 68 19.86 1.36 20.86
N PHE A 69 20.88 1.09 20.05
CA PHE A 69 22.24 0.90 20.53
C PHE A 69 22.81 2.19 21.14
N ALA A 70 22.58 3.35 20.52
CA ALA A 70 22.98 4.64 21.09
C ALA A 70 22.32 4.91 22.45
N VAL A 71 21.02 4.65 22.58
CA VAL A 71 20.30 4.83 23.87
C VAL A 71 20.79 3.85 24.94
N TYR A 72 21.22 2.64 24.54
CA TYR A 72 21.88 1.70 25.44
C TYR A 72 23.24 2.22 25.96
N VAL A 73 24.08 2.76 25.08
CA VAL A 73 25.40 3.32 25.46
C VAL A 73 25.26 4.47 26.46
N VAL A 74 24.21 5.28 26.32
CA VAL A 74 23.91 6.38 27.27
C VAL A 74 23.39 5.86 28.63
N GLY A 75 23.04 4.58 28.74
CA GLY A 75 22.67 3.94 30.00
C GLY A 75 21.19 4.04 30.38
N TYR A 76 20.32 4.48 29.46
CA TYR A 76 18.88 4.60 29.74
C TYR A 76 18.12 3.26 29.69
N ILE A 77 18.71 2.18 29.16
CA ILE A 77 18.02 0.90 28.86
C ILE A 77 18.78 -0.30 29.43
N ASP A 78 18.05 -1.22 30.07
CA ASP A 78 18.56 -2.53 30.50
C ASP A 78 18.96 -3.45 29.32
N ILE A 79 20.11 -4.12 29.44
CA ILE A 79 20.64 -5.10 28.47
C ILE A 79 19.61 -6.21 28.15
N CYS A 80 18.82 -6.63 29.14
CA CYS A 80 17.82 -7.69 28.99
C CYS A 80 16.66 -7.27 28.08
N LYS A 81 16.26 -6.00 28.10
CA LYS A 81 15.19 -5.46 27.24
C LYS A 81 15.72 -5.28 25.82
N LEU A 82 16.89 -4.66 25.68
CA LEU A 82 17.56 -4.42 24.40
C LEU A 82 17.76 -5.73 23.64
N ARG A 83 18.29 -6.77 24.31
CA ARG A 83 18.55 -8.07 23.69
C ARG A 83 17.30 -8.70 23.07
N LYS A 84 16.15 -8.63 23.75
CA LYS A 84 14.88 -9.16 23.22
C LYS A 84 14.41 -8.40 21.97
N ILE A 85 14.52 -7.07 21.97
CA ILE A 85 14.14 -6.23 20.83
C ILE A 85 15.07 -6.49 19.64
N ILE A 86 16.38 -6.58 19.87
CA ILE A 86 17.37 -6.87 18.83
C ILE A 86 17.14 -8.26 18.22
N TYR A 87 16.89 -9.30 19.02
CA TYR A 87 16.63 -10.64 18.48
C TYR A 87 15.41 -10.68 17.55
N ILE A 88 14.35 -9.93 17.87
CA ILE A 88 13.18 -9.81 16.99
C ILE A 88 13.54 -9.18 15.65
N HIS A 89 14.24 -8.04 15.67
CA HIS A 89 14.60 -7.33 14.45
C HIS A 89 15.60 -8.13 13.59
N MET A 90 16.59 -8.77 14.22
CA MET A 90 17.59 -9.61 13.55
C MET A 90 16.99 -10.88 12.97
N GLY A 91 16.05 -11.52 13.68
CA GLY A 91 15.35 -12.71 13.18
C GLY A 91 14.59 -12.42 11.89
N ILE A 92 13.86 -11.31 11.83
CA ILE A 92 13.09 -10.91 10.65
C ILE A 92 14.01 -10.51 9.50
N LEU A 93 15.11 -9.81 9.80
CA LEU A 93 16.11 -9.44 8.80
C LEU A 93 16.80 -10.66 8.17
N ALA A 94 17.11 -11.69 8.97
CA ALA A 94 17.72 -12.94 8.51
C ALA A 94 16.75 -13.83 7.71
N MET A 95 15.45 -13.76 8.00
CA MET A 95 14.42 -14.50 7.26
C MET A 95 14.25 -13.97 5.83
N LYS A 96 14.39 -12.66 5.60
CA LYS A 96 14.19 -12.03 4.28
C LYS A 96 15.04 -12.67 3.15
N PRO A 97 16.37 -12.82 3.25
CA PRO A 97 17.17 -13.47 2.22
C PRO A 97 16.86 -14.96 2.10
N HIS A 98 16.43 -15.63 3.19
CA HIS A 98 16.02 -17.03 3.13
C HIS A 98 14.72 -17.20 2.32
N PHE A 99 13.75 -16.29 2.49
CA PHE A 99 12.54 -16.23 1.66
C PHE A 99 12.85 -15.92 0.18
N LEU A 100 13.83 -15.05 -0.09
CA LEU A 100 14.30 -14.76 -1.46
C LEU A 100 15.08 -15.92 -2.10
N LYS A 101 15.67 -16.81 -1.28
CA LYS A 101 16.46 -17.96 -1.72
C LYS A 101 15.63 -19.22 -1.96
N ILE A 102 14.40 -19.27 -1.43
CA ILE A 102 13.39 -20.23 -1.90
C ILE A 102 13.13 -19.89 -3.36
N ASN A 103 13.26 -20.87 -4.25
CA ASN A 103 13.22 -20.76 -5.72
C ASN A 103 11.83 -20.36 -6.26
N VAL A 104 11.26 -19.26 -5.77
CA VAL A 104 10.07 -18.61 -6.30
C VAL A 104 10.52 -17.59 -7.35
N SER A 105 9.94 -17.66 -8.55
CA SER A 105 10.17 -16.64 -9.57
C SER A 105 9.78 -15.28 -9.00
N GLU A 106 10.53 -14.21 -9.33
CA GLU A 106 10.19 -12.83 -8.97
C GLU A 106 8.70 -12.56 -9.26
N LEU A 107 8.19 -13.07 -10.38
CA LEU A 107 6.78 -12.98 -10.77
C LEU A 107 5.81 -13.55 -9.72
N SER A 108 6.15 -14.67 -9.07
CA SER A 108 5.34 -15.25 -7.98
C SER A 108 5.32 -14.35 -6.74
N LEU A 109 6.43 -13.70 -6.39
CA LEU A 109 6.46 -12.73 -5.28
C LEU A 109 5.61 -11.50 -5.59
N TRP A 110 5.67 -10.98 -6.82
CA TRP A 110 4.81 -9.88 -7.25
C TRP A 110 3.33 -10.26 -7.26
N VAL A 111 3.00 -11.49 -7.66
CA VAL A 111 1.62 -12.03 -7.61
C VAL A 111 1.14 -12.20 -6.17
N ILE A 112 1.93 -12.80 -5.28
CA ILE A 112 1.57 -12.99 -3.87
C ILE A 112 1.41 -11.64 -3.19
N GLN A 113 2.32 -10.69 -3.45
CA GLN A 113 2.26 -9.33 -2.92
C GLN A 113 1.05 -8.57 -3.47
N GLY A 114 0.73 -8.73 -4.76
CA GLY A 114 -0.45 -8.15 -5.40
C GLY A 114 -1.76 -8.72 -4.84
N CYS A 115 -1.85 -10.04 -4.67
CA CYS A 115 -3.00 -10.71 -4.06
C CYS A 115 -3.18 -10.30 -2.60
N PHE A 116 -2.10 -10.30 -1.81
CA PHE A 116 -2.12 -9.84 -0.43
C PHE A 116 -2.54 -8.37 -0.32
N TRP A 117 -2.08 -7.52 -1.24
CA TRP A 117 -2.49 -6.12 -1.30
C TRP A 117 -3.98 -5.96 -1.63
N LEU A 118 -4.47 -6.66 -2.66
CA LEU A 118 -5.87 -6.59 -3.06
C LEU A 118 -6.78 -7.09 -1.93
N PHE A 119 -6.46 -8.25 -1.34
CA PHE A 119 -7.21 -8.79 -0.21
C PHE A 119 -7.12 -7.90 1.03
N GLY A 120 -5.93 -7.34 1.31
CA GLY A 120 -5.71 -6.41 2.41
C GLY A 120 -6.54 -5.14 2.29
N THR A 121 -6.64 -4.55 1.10
CA THR A 121 -7.49 -3.37 0.86
C THR A 121 -8.98 -3.68 1.01
N VAL A 122 -9.43 -4.85 0.54
CA VAL A 122 -10.83 -5.29 0.70
C VAL A 122 -11.16 -5.51 2.18
N ILE A 123 -10.30 -6.18 2.93
CA ILE A 123 -10.48 -6.41 4.38
C ILE A 123 -10.44 -5.10 5.15
N LEU A 124 -9.48 -4.21 4.88
CA LEU A 124 -9.39 -2.89 5.51
C LEU A 124 -10.66 -2.09 5.23
N LYS A 125 -11.12 -2.05 3.97
CA LYS A 125 -12.36 -1.35 3.60
C LYS A 125 -13.57 -1.93 4.35
N TYR A 126 -13.67 -3.25 4.42
CA TYR A 126 -14.73 -3.94 5.16
C TYR A 126 -14.70 -3.64 6.68
N LEU A 127 -13.52 -3.69 7.30
CA LEU A 127 -13.36 -3.40 8.72
C LEU A 127 -13.61 -1.92 9.04
N THR A 128 -13.13 -1.00 8.21
CA THR A 128 -13.37 0.43 8.36
C THR A 128 -14.85 0.77 8.20
N SER A 129 -15.54 0.16 7.23
CA SER A 129 -17.01 0.29 7.08
C SER A 129 -17.76 -0.21 8.32
N LYS A 130 -17.32 -1.34 8.90
CA LYS A 130 -17.95 -1.92 10.10
C LYS A 130 -17.69 -1.10 11.37
N ILE A 131 -16.50 -0.51 11.52
CA ILE A 131 -16.12 0.26 12.72
C ILE A 131 -16.79 1.64 12.73
N PHE A 132 -16.87 2.29 11.56
CA PHE A 132 -17.47 3.62 11.47
C PHE A 132 -19.00 3.59 11.35
N GLY A 133 -19.61 2.42 11.13
CA GLY A 133 -21.06 2.30 10.95
C GLY A 133 -21.59 3.09 9.74
N ILE A 134 -20.69 3.50 8.84
CA ILE A 134 -21.00 4.29 7.67
C ILE A 134 -21.52 3.33 6.61
N ALA A 135 -22.83 3.40 6.37
CA ALA A 135 -23.52 2.78 5.26
C ALA A 135 -23.52 3.66 3.99
N ASP A 136 -22.60 4.62 3.85
CA ASP A 136 -22.58 5.55 2.70
C ASP A 136 -22.22 4.89 1.37
N ASP A 137 -21.56 3.72 1.38
CA ASP A 137 -21.20 3.00 0.14
C ASP A 137 -22.42 2.39 -0.57
N ALA A 138 -23.57 2.27 0.11
CA ALA A 138 -24.82 1.85 -0.53
C ALA A 138 -25.26 2.86 -1.60
N HIS A 139 -24.88 4.14 -1.45
CA HIS A 139 -25.30 5.18 -2.38
C HIS A 139 -24.57 5.10 -3.73
N ILE A 140 -23.26 4.87 -3.73
CA ILE A 140 -22.45 4.76 -4.96
C ILE A 140 -22.82 3.49 -5.75
N GLY A 141 -23.08 2.39 -5.04
CA GLY A 141 -23.55 1.13 -5.65
C GLY A 141 -24.93 1.27 -6.29
N ASN A 142 -25.88 1.92 -5.61
CA ASN A 142 -27.21 2.19 -6.14
C ASN A 142 -27.19 3.20 -7.30
N LEU A 143 -26.23 4.13 -7.31
CA LEU A 143 -26.03 5.07 -8.42
C LEU A 143 -25.46 4.37 -9.68
N LEU A 144 -24.51 3.45 -9.53
CA LEU A 144 -24.01 2.62 -10.64
C LEU A 144 -25.07 1.62 -11.12
N THR A 145 -25.81 1.01 -10.19
CA THR A 145 -26.85 0.04 -10.51
C THR A 145 -28.05 0.70 -11.17
N SER A 146 -28.46 1.92 -10.79
CA SER A 146 -29.53 2.67 -11.48
C SER A 146 -29.13 3.18 -12.86
N LYS A 147 -27.84 3.42 -13.10
CA LYS A 147 -27.32 3.89 -14.39
C LYS A 147 -27.19 2.76 -15.42
N PHE A 148 -26.95 1.52 -14.99
CA PHE A 148 -26.81 0.34 -15.87
C PHE A 148 -27.97 -0.66 -15.79
N PHE A 149 -28.73 -0.66 -14.69
CA PHE A 149 -29.91 -1.49 -14.44
C PHE A 149 -31.09 -0.60 -14.00
N SER A 150 -32.33 -1.05 -14.24
CA SER A 150 -33.55 -0.24 -14.04
C SER A 150 -33.99 -0.17 -12.56
N TYR A 151 -33.12 0.27 -11.67
CA TYR A 151 -33.43 0.50 -10.25
C TYR A 151 -33.56 2.01 -9.97
N LYS A 152 -34.63 2.45 -9.28
CA LYS A 152 -34.93 3.89 -9.06
C LYS A 152 -35.34 4.15 -7.60
N ASP A 153 -34.54 4.95 -6.89
CA ASP A 153 -34.88 5.52 -5.58
C ASP A 153 -34.86 7.07 -5.66
N PHE A 154 -35.47 7.74 -4.68
CA PHE A 154 -35.63 9.21 -4.66
C PHE A 154 -34.29 9.95 -4.71
N ASP A 155 -33.30 9.52 -3.94
CA ASP A 155 -31.95 10.11 -3.95
C ASP A 155 -31.28 9.91 -5.30
N THR A 156 -31.43 8.72 -5.88
CA THR A 156 -30.87 8.36 -7.18
C THR A 156 -31.39 9.25 -8.30
N LEU A 157 -32.69 9.59 -8.28
CA LEU A 157 -33.32 10.54 -9.21
C LEU A 157 -32.80 11.97 -9.05
N LEU A 158 -32.52 12.38 -7.81
CA LEU A 158 -31.95 13.69 -7.50
C LEU A 158 -30.54 13.85 -8.12
N TYR A 159 -29.70 12.81 -8.04
CA TYR A 159 -28.33 12.82 -8.57
C TYR A 159 -28.25 12.57 -10.09
N THR A 160 -29.20 11.86 -10.70
CA THR A 160 -29.23 11.64 -12.16
C THR A 160 -29.67 12.85 -12.98
N CYS A 161 -30.32 13.84 -12.36
CA CYS A 161 -30.76 15.06 -13.02
C CYS A 161 -29.67 16.16 -13.08
N ALA A 162 -28.53 15.96 -12.42
CA ALA A 162 -27.39 16.87 -12.48
C ALA A 162 -26.58 16.63 -13.76
N ALA A 163 -26.30 17.71 -14.51
CA ALA A 163 -25.69 17.65 -15.84
C ALA A 163 -24.27 17.04 -15.85
N GLU A 164 -23.59 17.01 -14.70
CA GLU A 164 -22.27 16.41 -14.51
C GLU A 164 -22.29 14.88 -14.53
N PHE A 165 -23.45 14.27 -14.27
CA PHE A 165 -23.64 12.81 -14.24
C PHE A 165 -24.33 12.25 -15.48
N ASP A 166 -24.73 13.10 -16.43
CA ASP A 166 -25.23 12.70 -17.73
C ASP A 166 -24.09 12.16 -18.62
N PHE A 167 -24.42 11.49 -19.72
CA PHE A 167 -23.43 11.07 -20.69
C PHE A 167 -22.64 12.27 -21.19
N MET A 168 -21.32 12.08 -21.27
CA MET A 168 -20.41 13.11 -21.75
C MET A 168 -20.90 13.66 -23.08
N GLU A 169 -21.12 14.98 -23.13
CA GLU A 169 -21.58 15.67 -24.30
C GLU A 169 -20.67 15.35 -25.49
N LYS A 170 -21.26 14.98 -26.64
CA LYS A 170 -20.50 14.48 -27.81
C LYS A 170 -19.54 15.54 -28.39
N GLU A 171 -19.71 16.80 -28.00
CA GLU A 171 -18.84 17.91 -28.39
C GLU A 171 -17.47 17.86 -27.71
N THR A 172 -17.39 17.35 -26.49
CA THR A 172 -16.16 17.26 -25.69
C THR A 172 -15.11 16.32 -26.30
N PRO A 173 -15.43 15.06 -26.67
CA PRO A 173 -14.47 14.19 -27.36
C PRO A 173 -14.13 14.73 -28.76
N LEU A 174 -15.05 15.41 -29.44
CA LEU A 174 -14.80 16.04 -30.74
C LEU A 174 -13.79 17.20 -30.61
N ARG A 175 -13.89 17.99 -29.53
CA ARG A 175 -12.97 19.07 -29.20
C ARG A 175 -11.58 18.53 -28.84
N TYR A 176 -11.49 17.46 -28.07
CA TYR A 176 -10.21 16.79 -27.75
C TYR A 176 -9.55 16.10 -28.94
N THR A 177 -10.34 15.65 -29.91
CA THR A 177 -9.84 15.10 -31.18
C THR A 177 -9.32 16.23 -32.07
N LYS A 178 -10.02 17.38 -32.12
CA LYS A 178 -9.57 18.58 -32.86
C LYS A 178 -8.32 19.22 -32.26
N THR A 179 -8.13 19.19 -30.94
CA THR A 179 -6.90 19.68 -30.29
C THR A 179 -5.73 18.69 -30.35
N LEU A 180 -5.89 17.55 -31.05
CA LEU A 180 -4.90 16.47 -31.17
C LEU A 180 -4.44 15.83 -29.85
N LEU A 181 -5.01 16.23 -28.71
CA LEU A 181 -4.63 15.70 -27.40
C LEU A 181 -5.01 14.22 -27.28
N LEU A 182 -6.24 13.86 -27.67
CA LEU A 182 -6.73 12.49 -27.61
C LEU A 182 -5.92 11.52 -28.51
N PRO A 183 -5.69 11.80 -29.82
CA PRO A 183 -4.91 10.90 -30.66
C PRO A 183 -3.45 10.77 -30.21
N VAL A 184 -2.81 11.84 -29.71
CA VAL A 184 -1.43 11.77 -29.21
C VAL A 184 -1.34 10.87 -27.97
N VAL A 185 -2.25 11.01 -27.01
CA VAL A 185 -2.28 10.16 -25.81
C VAL A 185 -2.50 8.70 -26.19
N LEU A 186 -3.37 8.42 -27.15
CA LEU A 186 -3.66 7.07 -27.62
C LEU A 186 -2.44 6.43 -28.32
N VAL A 187 -1.71 7.20 -29.15
CA VAL A 187 -0.47 6.74 -29.79
C VAL A 187 0.62 6.45 -28.76
N VAL A 188 0.82 7.33 -27.77
CA VAL A 188 1.81 7.12 -26.70
C VAL A 188 1.46 5.89 -25.88
N PHE A 189 0.18 5.70 -25.55
CA PHE A 189 -0.29 4.51 -24.84
C PHE A 189 0.00 3.22 -25.63
N VAL A 190 -0.31 3.19 -26.93
CA VAL A 190 -0.02 2.04 -27.79
C VAL A 190 1.49 1.77 -27.89
N ALA A 191 2.32 2.81 -27.96
CA ALA A 191 3.78 2.67 -28.00
C ALA A 191 4.33 2.05 -26.70
N ILE A 192 3.83 2.49 -25.54
CA ILE A 192 4.22 1.94 -24.23
C ILE A 192 3.80 0.46 -24.13
N VAL A 193 2.57 0.13 -24.51
CA VAL A 193 2.07 -1.26 -24.48
C VAL A 193 2.89 -2.16 -25.41
N ARG A 194 3.21 -1.71 -26.63
CA ARG A 194 4.07 -2.46 -27.56
C ARG A 194 5.47 -2.68 -26.99
N LYS A 195 6.06 -1.66 -26.37
CA LYS A 195 7.38 -1.75 -25.74
C LYS A 195 7.38 -2.80 -24.62
N ILE A 196 6.35 -2.78 -23.76
CA ILE A 196 6.18 -3.75 -22.68
C ILE A 196 6.03 -5.17 -23.22
N ILE A 197 5.19 -5.39 -24.23
CA ILE A 197 4.98 -6.73 -24.83
C ILE A 197 6.26 -7.24 -25.49
N SER A 198 7.00 -6.39 -26.21
CA SER A 198 8.27 -6.77 -26.84
C SER A 198 9.32 -7.15 -25.81
N ASP A 199 9.41 -6.39 -24.72
CA ASP A 199 10.37 -6.68 -23.63
C ASP A 199 9.97 -7.97 -22.90
N MET A 200 8.67 -8.25 -22.72
CA MET A 200 8.18 -9.52 -22.17
C MET A 200 8.49 -10.71 -23.10
N TRP A 201 8.33 -10.55 -24.42
CA TRP A 201 8.59 -11.63 -25.38
C TRP A 201 10.08 -11.96 -25.49
N GLY A 202 10.95 -10.95 -25.40
CA GLY A 202 12.41 -11.15 -25.40
C GLY A 202 12.94 -11.87 -24.15
N VAL A 203 12.25 -11.72 -23.01
CA VAL A 203 12.55 -12.48 -21.78
C VAL A 203 12.01 -13.92 -21.86
N LEU A 204 10.92 -14.15 -22.58
CA LEU A 204 10.32 -15.49 -22.74
C LEU A 204 11.03 -16.35 -23.80
N ALA A 205 11.68 -15.73 -24.78
CA ALA A 205 12.41 -16.40 -25.86
C ALA A 205 13.88 -16.76 -25.51
N LYS A 206 14.29 -16.52 -24.26
CA LYS A 206 15.65 -16.75 -23.76
C LYS A 206 15.62 -17.75 -22.61
#